data_AF-A0A1P8RWY5-F1
#
_entry.id   AF-A0A1P8RWY5-F1
#
_cell.length_a   1.000
_cell.length_b   1.000
_cell.length_c   1.000
_cell.angle_alpha   90.00
_cell.angle_beta   90.00
_cell.angle_gamma   90.00
#
_symmetry.space_group_name_H-M   'P 1'
#
loop_
_entity.id
_entity.type
_entity.pdbx_description
1 polymer ?
#
loop_
_entity_poly.entity_id
_entity_poly.type
_entity_poly.pdbx_seq_one_letter_code
_entity_poly.pdbx_strand_id
1 'polypeptide(L)'
;MEKILNIDLTPYRGINSTSLTGRPQGKDVRQELKLDTKEESHDKILVHIPLGTTSFNPSFFLGLFYNSIKKLGSIEKFEEKFIFVFNKNESEILKEIISDNIDEALTYAKNSLRDSKKGFGF
;
A
#
# COMPACT_ATOMS: atom_id res chain seq x y z
N MET A 1 24.58 -2.99 5.82
CA MET A 1 23.62 -4.09 5.54
C MET A 1 22.28 -3.45 5.26
N GLU A 2 21.57 -3.87 4.22
CA GLU A 2 20.23 -3.37 3.90
C GLU A 2 19.25 -3.73 5.02
N LYS A 3 18.52 -2.75 5.55
CA LYS A 3 17.57 -2.93 6.64
C LYS A 3 16.16 -3.08 6.09
N ILE A 4 15.57 -4.27 6.27
CA ILE A 4 14.29 -4.66 5.70
C ILE A 4 13.21 -4.74 6.79
N LEU A 5 12.09 -4.07 6.57
CA LEU A 5 10.88 -4.20 7.38
C LEU A 5 9.92 -5.19 6.73
N ASN A 6 9.30 -6.05 7.53
CA ASN A 6 8.19 -6.90 7.08
C ASN A 6 6.89 -6.40 7.70
N ILE A 7 5.88 -6.16 6.87
CA ILE A 7 4.53 -5.78 7.27
C ILE A 7 3.58 -6.90 6.83
N ASP A 8 2.90 -7.52 7.79
CA ASP A 8 1.84 -8.49 7.51
C ASP A 8 0.48 -7.78 7.56
N LEU A 9 -0.29 -7.87 6.46
CA LEU A 9 -1.62 -7.27 6.40
C LEU A 9 -2.74 -8.19 6.93
N THR A 10 -2.42 -9.41 7.35
CA THR A 10 -3.41 -10.40 7.80
C THR A 10 -4.30 -9.88 8.93
N PRO A 11 -3.78 -9.20 9.97
CA PRO A 11 -4.60 -8.69 11.07
C PRO A 11 -5.58 -7.58 10.67
N TYR A 12 -5.39 -6.98 9.49
CA TYR A 12 -6.10 -5.79 9.04
C TYR A 12 -7.24 -6.07 8.07
N ARG A 13 -7.55 -7.35 7.88
CA ARG A 13 -8.80 -7.75 7.23
C ARG A 13 -9.97 -7.49 8.16
N GLY A 14 -11.07 -7.00 7.59
CA GLY A 14 -12.34 -6.96 8.30
C GLY A 14 -12.76 -8.36 8.76
N ILE A 15 -13.57 -8.43 9.82
CA ILE A 15 -14.11 -9.70 10.34
C ILE A 15 -14.82 -10.44 9.20
N ASN A 16 -14.43 -11.70 8.95
CA ASN A 16 -14.95 -12.55 7.86
C ASN A 16 -14.82 -11.92 6.45
N SER A 17 -13.88 -10.99 6.26
CA SER A 17 -13.63 -10.34 4.97
C SER A 17 -12.35 -10.86 4.33
N THR A 18 -12.39 -11.02 3.01
CA THR A 18 -11.22 -11.27 2.16
C THR A 18 -10.73 -10.00 1.46
N SER A 19 -11.29 -8.84 1.80
CA SER A 19 -10.99 -7.57 1.14
C SER A 19 -10.37 -6.56 2.11
N LEU A 20 -9.36 -5.83 1.63
CA LEU A 20 -8.80 -4.67 2.30
C LEU A 20 -9.46 -3.42 1.72
N THR A 21 -10.33 -2.75 2.48
CA THR A 21 -11.17 -1.67 1.96
C THR A 21 -11.35 -0.50 2.93
N GLY A 22 -11.59 0.67 2.35
CA GLY A 22 -11.88 1.91 3.06
C GLY A 22 -10.64 2.76 3.37
N ARG A 23 -10.74 4.05 3.01
CA ARG A 23 -9.67 5.04 3.25
C ARG A 23 -9.38 5.26 4.74
N PRO A 24 -10.38 5.35 5.65
CA PRO A 24 -10.13 5.43 7.09
C PRO A 24 -9.36 4.22 7.61
N GLN A 25 -9.79 3.00 7.26
CA GLN A 25 -9.15 1.76 7.68
C GLN A 25 -7.68 1.71 7.26
N GLY A 26 -7.37 2.08 6.00
CA GLY A 26 -5.98 2.18 5.56
C GLY A 26 -5.14 3.18 6.37
N LYS A 27 -5.75 4.30 6.80
CA LYS A 27 -5.07 5.28 7.67
C LYS A 27 -4.86 4.74 9.08
N ASP A 28 -5.85 4.04 9.64
CA ASP A 28 -5.76 3.42 10.97
C ASP A 28 -4.62 2.39 10.99
N VAL A 29 -4.53 1.55 9.95
CA VAL A 29 -3.44 0.58 9.76
C VAL A 29 -2.09 1.28 9.65
N ARG A 30 -2.00 2.41 8.92
CA ARG A 30 -0.75 3.20 8.85
C ARG A 30 -0.29 3.65 10.24
N GLN A 31 -1.23 4.14 11.04
CA GLN A 31 -0.97 4.63 12.40
C GLN A 31 -0.54 3.49 13.34
N GLU A 32 -1.27 2.37 13.31
CA GLU A 32 -0.96 1.20 14.14
C GLU A 32 0.43 0.63 13.81
N LEU A 33 0.76 0.55 12.52
CA LEU A 33 2.07 0.12 12.06
C LEU A 33 3.18 1.13 12.38
N LYS A 34 2.84 2.37 12.77
CA LYS A 34 3.77 3.49 12.92
C LYS A 34 4.63 3.69 11.67
N LEU A 35 3.99 3.61 10.50
CA LEU A 35 4.69 3.49 9.22
C LEU A 35 5.57 4.71 8.92
N ASP A 36 5.14 5.92 9.31
CA ASP A 36 5.90 7.16 9.13
C ASP A 36 7.30 7.10 9.78
N THR A 37 7.42 6.50 10.97
CA THR A 37 8.71 6.34 11.66
C THR A 37 9.48 5.14 11.14
N LYS A 38 8.79 4.02 10.89
CA LYS A 38 9.47 2.80 10.45
C LYS A 38 10.07 2.96 9.05
N GLU A 39 9.39 3.65 8.14
CA GLU A 39 9.89 3.84 6.77
C GLU A 39 11.17 4.68 6.71
N GLU A 40 11.44 5.54 7.70
CA GLU A 40 12.69 6.33 7.74
C GLU A 40 13.91 5.50 8.11
N SER A 41 13.69 4.45 8.90
CA SER A 41 14.77 3.63 9.46
C SER A 41 14.97 2.31 8.73
N HIS A 42 14.28 2.08 7.61
CA HIS A 42 14.38 0.87 6.79
C HIS A 42 14.53 1.26 5.31
N ASP A 43 15.41 0.54 4.63
CA ASP A 43 15.71 0.73 3.21
C ASP A 43 14.58 0.15 2.36
N LYS A 44 14.09 -1.03 2.73
CA LYS A 44 12.98 -1.73 2.06
C LYS A 44 11.88 -2.15 3.03
N ILE A 45 10.67 -2.23 2.50
CA ILE A 45 9.46 -2.64 3.21
C ILE A 45 8.78 -3.73 2.37
N LEU A 46 8.74 -4.94 2.89
CA LEU A 46 8.02 -6.06 2.30
C LEU A 46 6.60 -6.07 2.88
N VAL A 47 5.60 -5.87 2.02
CA VAL A 47 4.18 -5.85 2.39
C VAL A 47 3.57 -7.19 1.99
N HIS A 48 3.32 -8.03 2.98
CA HIS A 48 2.76 -9.37 2.79
C HIS A 48 1.24 -9.28 2.61
N ILE A 49 0.78 -9.63 1.42
CA ILE A 49 -0.64 -9.71 1.08
C ILE A 49 -1.19 -11.01 1.70
N PRO A 50 -2.29 -10.96 2.47
CA PRO A 50 -2.73 -12.16 3.17
C PRO A 50 -3.34 -13.16 2.17
N LEU A 51 -3.30 -14.45 2.52
CA LEU A 51 -3.78 -15.53 1.63
C LEU A 51 -5.28 -15.40 1.35
N GLY A 52 -5.69 -15.55 0.09
CA GLY A 52 -7.08 -15.46 -0.35
C GLY A 52 -7.61 -14.02 -0.37
N THR A 53 -6.75 -13.02 -0.59
CA THR A 53 -7.22 -11.63 -0.71
C THR A 53 -7.96 -11.50 -2.03
N THR A 54 -9.24 -11.14 -1.99
CA THR A 54 -10.06 -10.98 -3.20
C THR A 54 -10.09 -9.55 -3.71
N SER A 55 -9.72 -8.57 -2.88
CA SER A 55 -9.57 -7.18 -3.29
C SER A 55 -8.64 -6.41 -2.36
N PHE A 56 -7.78 -5.58 -2.95
CA PHE A 56 -7.00 -4.58 -2.25
C PHE A 56 -7.44 -3.21 -2.72
N ASN A 57 -8.60 -2.75 -2.23
CA ASN A 57 -9.27 -1.58 -2.78
C ASN A 57 -8.34 -0.33 -2.82
N PRO A 58 -8.33 0.43 -3.93
CA PRO A 58 -7.50 1.62 -4.07
C PRO A 58 -7.68 2.65 -2.93
N SER A 59 -8.88 2.77 -2.35
CA SER A 59 -9.12 3.66 -1.22
C SER A 59 -8.34 3.23 0.02
N PHE A 60 -8.28 1.94 0.34
CA PHE A 60 -7.47 1.45 1.46
C PHE A 60 -5.99 1.66 1.17
N PHE A 61 -5.54 1.26 -0.02
CA PHE A 61 -4.14 1.43 -0.45
C PHE A 61 -3.70 2.88 -0.26
N LEU A 62 -4.48 3.83 -0.75
CA LEU A 62 -4.15 5.25 -0.63
C LEU A 62 -4.22 5.72 0.83
N GLY A 63 -5.07 5.13 1.66
CA GLY A 63 -5.10 5.37 3.11
C GLY A 63 -3.78 5.02 3.76
N LEU A 64 -3.26 3.85 3.39
CA LEU A 64 -2.04 3.28 3.95
C LEU A 64 -0.77 3.94 3.40
N PHE A 65 -0.69 4.16 2.08
CA PHE A 65 0.57 4.44 1.39
C PHE A 65 0.69 5.82 0.73
N TYR A 66 -0.39 6.59 0.56
CA TYR A 66 -0.30 7.86 -0.18
C TYR A 66 0.71 8.84 0.42
N ASN A 67 0.82 8.90 1.75
CA ASN A 67 1.82 9.75 2.42
C ASN A 67 3.25 9.31 2.11
N SER A 68 3.51 8.00 2.04
CA SER A 68 4.82 7.46 1.65
C SER A 68 5.16 7.85 0.21
N ILE A 69 4.22 7.69 -0.72
CA ILE A 69 4.39 8.10 -2.13
C ILE A 69 4.70 9.61 -2.20
N LYS A 70 3.95 10.43 -1.48
CA LYS A 70 4.15 11.88 -1.43
C LYS A 70 5.54 12.25 -0.87
N LYS A 71 5.98 11.59 0.20
CA LYS A 71 7.29 11.81 0.85
C LYS A 71 8.45 11.40 -0.05
N LEU A 72 8.32 10.28 -0.75
CA LEU A 72 9.32 9.79 -1.71
C LEU A 72 9.36 10.62 -2.99
N GLY A 73 8.24 11.24 -3.35
CA GLY A 73 8.11 12.23 -4.41
C GLY A 73 7.87 11.64 -5.80
N SER A 74 7.87 10.31 -5.95
CA SER A 74 7.56 9.62 -7.20
C SER A 74 7.01 8.22 -6.94
N ILE A 75 6.36 7.63 -7.95
CA ILE A 75 5.81 6.26 -7.88
C ILE A 75 6.96 5.25 -7.94
N GLU A 76 7.96 5.52 -8.76
CA GLU A 76 9.12 4.65 -8.98
C GLU A 76 9.89 4.44 -7.67
N LYS A 77 10.15 5.52 -6.92
CA LYS A 77 10.79 5.43 -5.60
C LYS A 77 9.94 4.71 -4.56
N PHE A 78 8.61 4.78 -4.69
CA PHE A 78 7.71 4.02 -3.85
C PHE A 78 7.80 2.53 -4.15
N GLU A 79 7.78 2.14 -5.42
CA GLU A 79 7.89 0.74 -5.86
C GLU A 79 9.27 0.14 -5.55
N GLU A 80 10.34 0.93 -5.60
CA GLU A 80 11.68 0.49 -5.15
C GLU A 80 11.72 0.18 -3.64
N LYS A 81 10.95 0.92 -2.85
CA LYS A 81 10.96 0.83 -1.38
C LYS A 81 9.92 -0.15 -0.83
N PHE A 82 8.73 -0.21 -1.42
CA PHE A 82 7.60 -1.02 -0.98
C PHE A 82 7.38 -2.17 -1.97
N ILE A 83 7.67 -3.38 -1.52
CA ILE A 83 7.56 -4.59 -2.34
C ILE A 83 6.37 -5.40 -1.84
N PHE A 84 5.39 -5.63 -2.70
CA PHE A 84 4.23 -6.47 -2.38
C PHE A 84 4.59 -7.94 -2.55
N VAL A 85 4.42 -8.71 -1.48
CA VAL A 85 4.78 -10.13 -1.41
C VAL A 85 3.50 -10.94 -1.28
N PHE A 86 3.30 -11.86 -2.22
CA PHE A 86 2.18 -12.79 -2.19
C PHE A 86 2.55 -14.09 -1.50
N ASN A 87 1.58 -14.73 -0.87
CA ASN A 87 1.77 -16.06 -0.32
C ASN A 87 2.09 -17.07 -1.46
N LYS A 88 3.00 -18.02 -1.20
CA LYS A 88 3.38 -19.06 -2.17
C LYS A 88 2.21 -19.93 -2.64
N ASN A 89 1.18 -20.08 -1.81
CA ASN A 89 -0.02 -20.88 -2.09
C ASN A 89 -1.17 -20.03 -2.68
N GLU A 90 -0.94 -18.74 -2.94
CA GLU A 90 -1.95 -17.86 -3.53
C GLU A 90 -2.18 -18.21 -5.00
N SER A 91 -3.44 -18.14 -5.45
CA SER A 91 -3.76 -18.39 -6.85
C SER A 91 -3.28 -17.26 -7.75
N GLU A 92 -2.82 -17.57 -8.96
CA GLU A 92 -2.36 -16.56 -9.94
C GLU A 92 -3.45 -15.53 -10.27
N ILE A 93 -4.71 -15.97 -10.36
CA ILE A 93 -5.87 -15.08 -10.61
C ILE A 93 -5.99 -14.02 -9.50
N LEU A 94 -5.86 -14.43 -8.23
CA LEU A 94 -5.91 -13.47 -7.12
C LEU A 94 -4.68 -12.55 -7.13
N LYS A 95 -3.49 -13.05 -7.47
CA LYS A 95 -2.29 -12.20 -7.60
C LYS A 95 -2.49 -11.13 -8.68
N GLU A 96 -3.05 -11.49 -9.83
CA GLU A 96 -3.37 -10.57 -10.94
C GLU A 96 -4.38 -9.51 -10.49
N ILE A 97 -5.51 -9.92 -9.90
CA ILE A 97 -6.53 -8.98 -9.38
C ILE A 97 -5.94 -7.98 -8.39
N ILE A 98 -5.10 -8.44 -7.47
CA ILE A 98 -4.49 -7.56 -6.47
C ILE A 98 -3.44 -6.64 -7.10
N SER A 99 -2.70 -7.12 -8.09
CA SER A 99 -1.74 -6.30 -8.85
C SER A 99 -2.47 -5.18 -9.60
N ASP A 100 -3.58 -5.51 -10.29
CA ASP A 100 -4.42 -4.52 -10.98
C ASP A 100 -4.98 -3.47 -10.01
N ASN A 101 -5.42 -3.89 -8.82
CA ASN A 101 -5.91 -2.99 -7.78
C ASN A 101 -4.80 -2.03 -7.28
N ILE A 102 -3.56 -2.51 -7.16
CA ILE A 102 -2.40 -1.70 -6.80
C ILE A 102 -2.09 -0.69 -7.91
N ASP A 103 -2.05 -1.12 -9.17
CA ASP A 103 -1.77 -0.27 -10.33
C ASP A 103 -2.81 0.85 -10.50
N GLU A 104 -4.08 0.53 -10.27
CA GLU A 104 -5.17 1.51 -10.22
C GLU A 104 -4.92 2.55 -9.11
N ALA A 105 -4.55 2.11 -7.92
CA ALA A 105 -4.26 2.99 -6.80
C ALA A 105 -3.04 3.88 -7.03
N LEU A 106 -1.97 3.34 -7.65
CA LEU A 106 -0.79 4.10 -8.06
C LEU A 106 -1.15 5.15 -9.11
N THR A 107 -2.03 4.83 -10.06
CA THR A 107 -2.56 5.77 -11.05
C THR A 107 -3.31 6.93 -10.38
N TYR A 108 -4.19 6.64 -9.41
CA TYR A 108 -4.87 7.67 -8.63
C TYR A 108 -3.91 8.54 -7.82
N ALA A 109 -2.89 7.93 -7.20
CA ALA A 109 -1.87 8.67 -6.47
C ALA A 109 -1.09 9.61 -7.39
N LYS A 110 -0.66 9.13 -8.57
CA LYS A 110 0.07 9.91 -9.58
C LYS A 110 -0.73 11.12 -10.06
N ASN A 111 -2.02 10.92 -10.37
CA ASN A 111 -2.91 12.02 -10.77
C ASN A 111 -3.06 13.04 -9.64
N SER A 112 -3.29 12.58 -8.42
CA SER A 112 -3.42 13.46 -7.24
C SER A 112 -2.14 14.29 -6.98
N LEU A 113 -0.96 13.70 -7.16
CA LEU A 113 0.32 14.41 -7.02
C LEU A 113 0.49 15.48 -8.11
N ARG A 114 0.13 15.17 -9.36
CA ARG A 114 0.19 16.12 -10.46
C ARG A 114 -0.72 17.33 -10.19
N ASP A 115 -1.92 17.08 -9.70
CA ASP A 115 -2.90 18.14 -9.44
C ASP A 115 -2.48 19.00 -8.25
N SER A 116 -1.87 18.41 -7.21
CA SER A 116 -1.28 19.17 -6.10
C SER A 116 -0.12 20.10 -6.52
N LYS A 117 0.66 19.71 -7.54
CA LYS A 117 1.74 20.54 -8.11
C LYS A 117 1.21 21.68 -8.99
N LYS A 118 -0.04 21.58 -9.48
CA LYS A 118 -0.65 22.61 -10.33
C LYS A 118 -1.25 23.78 -9.54
N GLY A 119 -1.16 23.79 -8.21
CA GLY A 119 -1.49 24.98 -7.41
C GLY A 119 -2.97 25.30 -7.30
N PHE A 120 -3.87 24.32 -7.42
CA PHE A 120 -5.22 24.49 -6.88
C PHE A 120 -5.19 24.14 -5.39
N GLY A 121 -4.83 25.14 -4.59
CA GLY A 121 -5.13 25.14 -3.17
C GLY A 121 -6.65 25.09 -2.99
N PHE A 122 -7.11 24.18 -2.14
CA PHE A 122 -8.35 24.39 -1.42
C PHE A 122 -8.04 25.26 -0.19
#